data_AF-A0A832JLU1-F1
#
_entry.id   AF-A0A832JLU1-F1
#
_cell.length_a   1.000
_cell.length_b   1.000
_cell.length_c   1.000
_cell.angle_alpha   90.00
_cell.angle_beta   90.00
_cell.angle_gamma   90.00
#
_symmetry.space_group_name_H-M   'P 1'
#
loop_
_entity.id
_entity.type
_entity.pdbx_description
1 polymer ?
#
loop_
_entity_poly.entity_id
_entity_poly.type
_entity_poly.pdbx_seq_one_letter_code
_entity_poly.pdbx_strand_id
1 'polypeptide(L)'
;MGFSILAINPGASSTKVALFDDESLLWSETVYHPQEELSAFGSVFEQRDYRLKAVLSLCREHGLDLRSLSAVVGRGGVLDPMEGGTYAVNEAMLQDLARGKPWEHASNLGGVLARLIGEMAGVLSCVVADVSVDEFEPISYVTGLPELPKRSLSHALNIKAVVRRASRELGGRPEDFDFVVAHLGSGVSVCAHRRGRMIDVNNANEFGPMS
;
A
#
# COMPACT_ATOMS: atom_id res chain seq x y z
N MET A 1 4.47 -21.09 -17.89
CA MET A 1 3.25 -20.72 -17.15
C MET A 1 3.53 -19.35 -16.60
N GLY A 2 2.77 -18.34 -17.02
CA GLY A 2 2.87 -16.99 -16.48
C GLY A 2 2.14 -16.87 -15.14
N PHE A 3 2.37 -15.77 -14.42
CA PHE A 3 1.73 -15.45 -13.16
C PHE A 3 0.61 -14.43 -13.38
N SER A 4 -0.63 -14.83 -13.11
CA SER A 4 -1.79 -13.94 -13.14
C SER A 4 -1.97 -13.26 -11.78
N ILE A 5 -1.82 -11.94 -11.71
CA ILE A 5 -1.77 -11.19 -10.43
C ILE A 5 -2.86 -10.13 -10.42
N LEU A 6 -3.75 -10.20 -9.43
CA LEU A 6 -4.76 -9.16 -9.18
C LEU A 6 -4.22 -8.17 -8.13
N ALA A 7 -4.03 -6.91 -8.50
CA ALA A 7 -3.59 -5.85 -7.61
C ALA A 7 -4.77 -4.96 -7.19
N ILE A 8 -4.87 -4.66 -5.89
CA ILE A 8 -5.98 -3.93 -5.28
C ILE A 8 -5.41 -2.78 -4.44
N ASN A 9 -5.86 -1.56 -4.74
CA ASN A 9 -5.42 -0.34 -4.06
C ASN A 9 -6.63 0.51 -3.66
N PRO A 10 -7.15 0.33 -2.43
CA PRO A 10 -8.19 1.20 -1.89
C PRO A 10 -7.63 2.59 -1.53
N GLY A 11 -8.28 3.62 -2.05
CA GLY A 11 -8.12 5.02 -1.66
C GLY A 11 -9.37 5.54 -0.94
N ALA A 12 -9.33 6.80 -0.50
CA ALA A 12 -10.41 7.41 0.29
C ALA A 12 -11.79 7.26 -0.39
N SER A 13 -11.93 7.74 -1.62
CA SER A 13 -13.18 7.73 -2.40
C SER A 13 -13.15 6.80 -3.62
N SER A 14 -12.17 5.91 -3.71
CA SER A 14 -12.04 5.00 -4.85
C SER A 14 -11.31 3.71 -4.49
N THR A 15 -11.42 2.70 -5.34
CA THR A 15 -10.62 1.49 -5.29
C THR A 15 -10.08 1.22 -6.69
N LYS A 16 -8.75 1.28 -6.85
CA LYS A 16 -8.09 0.94 -8.11
C LYS A 16 -7.78 -0.55 -8.13
N VAL A 17 -8.13 -1.20 -9.23
CA VAL A 17 -7.92 -2.63 -9.45
C VAL A 17 -7.18 -2.80 -10.76
N ALA A 18 -6.24 -3.74 -10.81
CA ALA A 18 -5.53 -4.08 -12.02
C ALA A 18 -5.25 -5.57 -12.07
N LEU A 19 -5.31 -6.14 -13.28
CA LEU A 19 -4.92 -7.51 -13.55
C LEU A 19 -3.65 -7.51 -14.41
N PHE A 20 -2.66 -8.28 -13.98
CA PHE A 20 -1.41 -8.49 -14.70
C PHE A 20 -1.26 -9.95 -15.10
N ASP A 21 -0.64 -10.18 -16.25
CA ASP A 21 -0.09 -11.46 -16.66
C ASP A 21 1.42 -11.28 -16.81
N ASP A 22 2.17 -11.84 -15.86
CA ASP A 22 3.58 -11.53 -15.61
C ASP A 22 3.79 -10.00 -15.49
N GLU A 23 4.54 -9.39 -16.42
CA GLU A 23 4.81 -7.95 -16.45
C GLU A 23 3.77 -7.17 -17.29
N SER A 24 2.86 -7.88 -17.97
CA SER A 24 1.89 -7.29 -18.88
C SER A 24 0.65 -6.84 -18.13
N LEU A 25 0.32 -5.54 -18.20
CA LEU A 25 -0.96 -5.05 -17.73
C LEU A 25 -2.07 -5.49 -18.69
N LEU A 26 -3.00 -6.33 -18.22
CA LEU A 26 -4.16 -6.73 -19.02
C LEU A 26 -5.26 -5.67 -18.96
N TRP A 27 -5.59 -5.21 -17.76
CA TRP A 27 -6.52 -4.10 -17.55
C TRP A 27 -6.28 -3.43 -16.20
N SER A 28 -6.64 -2.16 -16.11
CA SER A 28 -6.70 -1.42 -14.85
C SER A 28 -7.88 -0.46 -14.87
N GLU A 29 -8.70 -0.53 -13.82
CA GLU A 29 -9.86 0.33 -13.65
C GLU A 29 -9.96 0.88 -12.23
N THR A 30 -10.66 1.99 -12.10
CA THR A 30 -10.91 2.64 -10.82
C THR A 30 -12.40 2.60 -10.55
N VAL A 31 -12.81 1.94 -9.48
CA VAL A 31 -14.18 2.03 -8.98
C VAL A 31 -14.27 3.23 -8.06
N TYR A 32 -15.17 4.16 -8.36
CA TYR A 32 -15.43 5.33 -7.52
C TYR A 32 -16.53 5.02 -6.51
N HIS A 33 -16.37 5.51 -5.28
CA HIS A 33 -17.29 5.33 -4.18
C HIS A 33 -17.87 6.69 -3.78
N PRO A 34 -19.15 6.97 -4.08
CA PRO A 34 -19.79 8.22 -3.71
C PRO A 34 -19.72 8.46 -2.20
N GLN A 35 -19.49 9.71 -1.80
CA GLN A 35 -19.36 10.06 -0.38
C GLN A 35 -20.65 9.77 0.39
N GLU A 36 -21.80 9.88 -0.27
CA GLU A 36 -23.12 9.57 0.26
C GLU A 36 -23.22 8.09 0.66
N GLU A 37 -22.68 7.18 -0.15
CA GLU A 37 -22.64 5.74 0.17
C GLU A 37 -21.64 5.44 1.28
N LEU A 38 -20.45 6.06 1.24
CA LEU A 38 -19.41 5.87 2.25
C LEU A 38 -19.82 6.40 3.63
N SER A 39 -20.65 7.45 3.67
CA SER A 39 -21.13 8.05 4.93
C SER A 39 -22.08 7.14 5.72
N ALA A 40 -22.56 6.05 5.12
CA ALA A 40 -23.41 5.07 5.79
C ALA A 40 -22.63 4.11 6.71
N PHE A 41 -21.30 4.12 6.67
CA PHE A 41 -20.44 3.22 7.47
C PHE A 41 -19.83 3.97 8.66
N GLY A 42 -19.81 3.33 9.84
CA GLY A 42 -19.27 3.93 11.06
C GLY A 42 -17.74 3.93 11.14
N SER A 43 -17.08 3.08 10.34
CA SER A 43 -15.62 2.99 10.23
C SER A 43 -15.20 2.61 8.82
N VAL A 44 -13.91 2.78 8.51
CA VAL A 44 -13.33 2.29 7.25
C VAL A 44 -13.46 0.77 7.15
N PHE A 45 -13.27 0.04 8.26
CA PHE A 45 -13.30 -1.41 8.24
C PHE A 45 -14.70 -1.97 7.88
N GLU A 46 -15.77 -1.28 8.27
CA GLU A 46 -17.15 -1.63 7.89
C GLU A 46 -17.42 -1.53 6.38
N GLN A 47 -16.60 -0.78 5.63
CA GLN A 47 -16.72 -0.67 4.17
C GLN A 47 -16.22 -1.93 3.43
N ARG A 48 -15.60 -2.90 4.15
CA ARG A 48 -14.98 -4.10 3.57
C ARG A 48 -15.88 -4.83 2.60
N ASP A 49 -17.09 -5.19 3.00
CA ASP A 49 -17.98 -6.01 2.18
C ASP A 49 -18.56 -5.21 1.00
N TYR A 50 -18.75 -3.91 1.18
CA TYR A 50 -19.14 -2.98 0.12
C TYR A 50 -18.06 -2.91 -0.97
N ARG A 51 -16.81 -2.66 -0.58
CA ARG A 51 -15.68 -2.60 -1.53
C ARG A 51 -15.36 -3.96 -2.14
N LEU A 52 -15.47 -5.05 -1.39
CA LEU A 52 -15.29 -6.41 -1.92
C LEU A 52 -16.29 -6.69 -3.05
N LYS A 53 -17.57 -6.38 -2.85
CA LYS A 53 -18.60 -6.54 -3.89
C LYS A 53 -18.24 -5.75 -5.14
N ALA A 54 -17.80 -4.51 -4.99
CA ALA A 54 -17.38 -3.67 -6.11
C ALA A 54 -16.22 -4.28 -6.91
N VAL A 55 -15.17 -4.77 -6.22
CA VAL A 55 -14.02 -5.42 -6.86
C VAL A 55 -14.43 -6.72 -7.57
N LEU A 56 -15.27 -7.53 -6.93
CA LEU A 56 -15.77 -8.78 -7.51
C LEU A 56 -16.66 -8.55 -8.74
N SER A 57 -17.50 -7.52 -8.73
CA SER A 57 -18.30 -7.13 -9.90
C SER A 57 -17.41 -6.74 -11.07
N LEU A 58 -16.40 -5.90 -10.84
CA LEU A 58 -15.43 -5.52 -11.85
C LEU A 58 -14.68 -6.73 -12.42
N CYS A 59 -14.26 -7.67 -11.57
CA CYS A 59 -13.63 -8.91 -12.04
C CYS A 59 -14.56 -9.71 -12.96
N ARG A 60 -15.85 -9.81 -12.63
CA ARG A 60 -16.84 -10.51 -13.46
C ARG A 60 -17.12 -9.81 -14.78
N GLU A 61 -17.16 -8.48 -14.78
CA GLU A 61 -17.34 -7.68 -16.01
C GLU A 61 -16.22 -7.92 -17.01
N HIS A 62 -14.98 -8.09 -16.53
CA HIS A 62 -13.82 -8.50 -17.33
C HIS A 62 -13.74 -10.00 -17.62
N GLY A 63 -14.72 -10.80 -17.17
CA GLY A 63 -14.73 -12.25 -17.37
C GLY A 63 -13.61 -13.00 -16.64
N LEU A 64 -13.04 -12.43 -15.58
CA LEU A 64 -11.97 -13.05 -14.80
C LEU A 64 -12.51 -14.22 -13.96
N ASP A 65 -12.02 -15.43 -14.22
CA ASP A 65 -12.13 -16.54 -13.28
C ASP A 65 -11.10 -16.36 -12.16
N LEU A 66 -11.55 -16.14 -10.93
CA LEU A 66 -10.67 -15.97 -9.78
C LEU A 66 -9.73 -17.16 -9.57
N ARG A 67 -10.13 -18.37 -9.94
CA ARG A 67 -9.30 -19.58 -9.81
C ARG A 67 -8.13 -19.62 -10.80
N SER A 68 -8.13 -18.75 -11.81
CA SER A 68 -7.01 -18.58 -12.73
C SER A 68 -5.89 -17.69 -12.18
N LEU A 69 -6.14 -16.99 -11.06
CA LEU A 69 -5.14 -16.16 -10.41
C LEU A 69 -3.99 -17.02 -9.86
N SER A 70 -2.81 -16.43 -9.80
CA SER A 70 -1.64 -16.97 -9.11
C SER A 70 -1.42 -16.31 -7.75
N ALA A 71 -1.79 -15.03 -7.63
CA ALA A 71 -1.76 -14.29 -6.38
C ALA A 71 -2.71 -13.08 -6.39
N VAL A 72 -3.04 -12.60 -5.20
CA VAL A 72 -3.73 -11.32 -5.00
C VAL A 72 -2.84 -10.41 -4.15
N VAL A 73 -2.63 -9.17 -4.61
CA VAL A 73 -1.83 -8.15 -3.95
C VAL A 73 -2.71 -7.00 -3.50
N GLY A 74 -2.59 -6.64 -2.22
CA GLY A 74 -3.16 -5.41 -1.67
C GLY A 74 -2.09 -4.33 -1.45
N ARG A 75 -2.48 -3.07 -1.53
CA ARG A 75 -1.68 -1.98 -0.92
C ARG A 75 -1.63 -2.19 0.61
N GLY A 76 -0.47 -1.96 1.21
CA GLY A 76 -0.31 -1.96 2.67
C GLY A 76 -1.13 -0.87 3.37
N GLY A 77 -1.59 -1.17 4.58
CA GLY A 77 -2.42 -0.32 5.43
C GLY A 77 -1.64 0.19 6.63
N VAL A 78 -2.21 1.03 7.49
CA VAL A 78 -1.48 1.51 8.67
C VAL A 78 -1.23 0.36 9.65
N LEU A 79 -0.02 -0.21 9.62
CA LEU A 79 0.49 -1.28 10.48
C LEU A 79 1.53 -0.75 11.47
N ASP A 80 2.01 -1.61 12.37
CA ASP A 80 3.21 -1.33 13.16
C ASP A 80 4.46 -1.17 12.26
N PRO A 81 5.50 -0.44 12.71
CA PRO A 81 6.72 -0.22 11.95
C PRO A 81 7.34 -1.53 11.45
N MET A 82 7.66 -1.59 10.16
CA MET A 82 8.18 -2.78 9.51
C MET A 82 9.18 -2.45 8.39
N GLU A 83 10.05 -3.40 8.06
CA GLU A 83 10.97 -3.22 6.93
C GLU A 83 10.23 -3.17 5.59
N GLY A 84 10.87 -2.61 4.56
CA GLY A 84 10.33 -2.60 3.21
C GLY A 84 10.31 -4.00 2.61
N GLY A 85 9.15 -4.45 2.10
CA GLY A 85 9.04 -5.78 1.50
C GLY A 85 7.66 -6.14 0.98
N THR A 86 7.52 -7.41 0.62
CA THR A 86 6.25 -8.06 0.30
C THR A 86 5.95 -9.10 1.37
N TYR A 87 4.77 -9.02 1.98
CA TYR A 87 4.41 -9.84 3.13
C TYR A 87 3.14 -10.61 2.85
N ALA A 88 3.12 -11.91 3.13
CA ALA A 88 1.90 -12.69 3.08
C ALA A 88 0.90 -12.17 4.14
N VAL A 89 -0.36 -12.03 3.75
CA VAL A 89 -1.40 -11.59 4.69
C VAL A 89 -1.71 -12.72 5.64
N ASN A 90 -1.58 -12.47 6.95
CA ASN A 90 -1.88 -13.40 8.02
C ASN A 90 -2.92 -12.82 9.00
N GLU A 91 -3.39 -13.64 9.94
CA GLU A 91 -4.42 -13.23 10.90
C GLU A 91 -3.99 -12.07 11.80
N ALA A 92 -2.72 -11.99 12.20
CA ALA A 92 -2.20 -10.89 13.00
C ALA A 92 -2.30 -9.55 12.24
N MET A 93 -1.87 -9.53 10.97
CA MET A 93 -2.00 -8.36 10.11
C MET A 93 -3.47 -7.95 9.92
N LEU A 94 -4.38 -8.91 9.74
CA LEU A 94 -5.81 -8.60 9.61
C LEU A 94 -6.39 -7.95 10.88
N GLN A 95 -5.98 -8.43 12.05
CA GLN A 95 -6.38 -7.84 13.34
C GLN A 95 -5.88 -6.40 13.48
N ASP A 96 -4.64 -6.12 13.09
CA ASP A 96 -4.07 -4.77 13.15
C ASP A 96 -4.76 -3.83 12.16
N LEU A 97 -4.97 -4.26 10.92
CA LEU A 97 -5.69 -3.48 9.90
C LEU A 97 -7.13 -3.18 10.32
N ALA A 98 -7.80 -4.14 10.98
CA ALA A 98 -9.15 -3.98 11.50
C ALA A 98 -9.22 -3.04 12.71
N ARG A 99 -8.15 -3.00 13.52
CA ARG A 99 -8.08 -2.15 14.71
C ARG A 99 -8.02 -0.66 14.36
N GLY A 100 -7.51 -0.32 13.19
CA GLY A 100 -7.43 1.07 12.72
C GLY A 100 -6.54 1.96 13.58
N LYS A 101 -5.46 1.40 14.16
CA LYS A 101 -4.52 2.14 15.00
C LYS A 101 -3.16 2.30 14.32
N PRO A 102 -2.48 3.45 14.48
CA PRO A 102 -2.95 4.66 15.16
C PRO A 102 -4.06 5.41 14.42
N TRP A 103 -4.31 5.12 13.14
CA TRP A 103 -5.32 5.80 12.33
C TRP A 103 -6.12 4.85 11.45
N GLU A 104 -7.39 5.18 11.25
CA GLU A 104 -8.18 4.58 10.18
C GLU A 104 -7.80 5.22 8.85
N HIS A 105 -7.52 4.37 7.87
CA HIS A 105 -7.23 4.81 6.51
C HIS A 105 -7.76 3.78 5.51
N ALA A 106 -8.27 4.23 4.36
CA ALA A 106 -8.85 3.35 3.35
C ALA A 106 -7.90 2.22 2.91
N SER A 107 -6.59 2.48 2.88
CA SER A 107 -5.58 1.47 2.54
C SER A 107 -5.55 0.29 3.51
N ASN A 108 -6.12 0.40 4.72
CA ASN A 108 -6.26 -0.73 5.65
C ASN A 108 -7.07 -1.87 5.04
N LEU A 109 -7.98 -1.56 4.11
CA LEU A 109 -8.74 -2.56 3.39
C LEU A 109 -7.93 -3.28 2.30
N GLY A 110 -6.74 -2.80 1.92
CA GLY A 110 -5.95 -3.41 0.85
C GLY A 110 -5.58 -4.86 1.15
N GLY A 111 -4.94 -5.09 2.30
CA GLY A 111 -4.61 -6.44 2.77
C GLY A 111 -5.86 -7.30 3.05
N VAL A 112 -6.91 -6.70 3.60
CA VAL A 112 -8.18 -7.39 3.91
C VAL A 112 -8.86 -7.89 2.65
N LEU A 113 -9.02 -7.04 1.63
CA LEU A 113 -9.62 -7.42 0.35
C LEU A 113 -8.77 -8.45 -0.39
N ALA A 114 -7.44 -8.30 -0.36
CA ALA A 114 -6.53 -9.27 -0.96
C ALA A 114 -6.67 -10.65 -0.32
N ARG A 115 -6.78 -10.73 1.02
CA ARG A 115 -7.03 -11.97 1.75
C ARG A 115 -8.32 -12.63 1.32
N LEU A 116 -9.43 -11.89 1.35
CA LEU A 116 -10.76 -12.44 1.04
C LEU A 116 -10.83 -12.99 -0.38
N ILE A 117 -10.31 -12.25 -1.36
CA ILE A 117 -10.30 -12.71 -2.76
C ILE A 117 -9.32 -13.87 -2.94
N GLY A 118 -8.15 -13.83 -2.26
CA GLY A 118 -7.18 -14.92 -2.26
C GLY A 118 -7.78 -16.23 -1.74
N GLU A 119 -8.60 -16.19 -0.68
CA GLU A 119 -9.34 -17.35 -0.19
C GLU A 119 -10.34 -17.91 -1.19
N MET A 120 -11.12 -17.02 -1.81
CA MET A 120 -12.10 -17.40 -2.83
C MET A 120 -11.44 -18.04 -4.07
N ALA A 121 -10.24 -17.57 -4.42
CA ALA A 121 -9.43 -18.08 -5.52
C ALA A 121 -8.62 -19.34 -5.15
N GLY A 122 -8.33 -19.56 -3.86
CA GLY A 122 -7.43 -20.61 -3.39
C GLY A 122 -5.94 -20.30 -3.62
N VAL A 123 -5.55 -19.02 -3.57
CA VAL A 123 -4.20 -18.54 -3.92
C VAL A 123 -3.59 -17.69 -2.81
N LEU A 124 -2.28 -17.43 -2.91
CA LEU A 124 -1.57 -16.55 -1.98
C LEU A 124 -2.09 -15.11 -2.06
N SER A 125 -2.33 -14.51 -0.90
CA SER A 125 -2.57 -13.07 -0.75
C SER A 125 -1.41 -12.39 -0.05
N CYS A 126 -0.98 -11.24 -0.55
CA CYS A 126 0.11 -10.47 0.05
C CYS A 126 -0.14 -8.96 0.01
N VAL A 127 0.60 -8.22 0.84
CA VAL A 127 0.72 -6.76 0.76
C VAL A 127 2.12 -6.38 0.30
N VAL A 128 2.23 -5.32 -0.49
CA VAL A 128 3.52 -4.81 -0.98
C VAL A 128 3.73 -3.40 -0.45
N ALA A 129 4.93 -3.18 0.13
CA ALA A 129 5.47 -1.91 0.61
C ALA A 129 4.42 -0.99 1.24
N ASP A 130 4.37 -1.06 2.55
CA ASP A 130 3.37 -0.45 3.40
C ASP A 130 3.61 1.06 3.63
N VAL A 131 2.57 1.81 4.00
CA VAL A 131 2.71 3.17 4.54
C VAL A 131 3.54 3.21 5.84
N SER A 132 3.61 2.10 6.57
CA SER A 132 4.35 1.90 7.82
C SER A 132 5.78 1.38 7.64
N VAL A 133 6.32 1.43 6.41
CA VAL A 133 7.74 1.10 6.19
C VAL A 133 8.63 2.05 6.99
N ASP A 134 9.43 1.48 7.88
CA ASP A 134 10.37 2.20 8.72
C ASP A 134 11.78 1.62 8.56
N GLU A 135 12.66 2.44 8.00
CA GLU A 135 14.07 2.10 7.77
C GLU A 135 15.00 3.19 8.32
N PHE A 136 14.49 4.01 9.25
CA PHE A 136 15.17 5.18 9.78
C PHE A 136 16.52 4.86 10.42
N GLU A 137 17.42 5.83 10.37
CA GLU A 137 18.57 5.85 11.26
C GLU A 137 18.13 6.29 12.67
N PRO A 138 18.80 5.83 13.75
CA PRO A 138 18.41 6.16 15.12
C PRO A 138 18.22 7.67 15.39
N ILE A 139 19.02 8.52 14.72
CA ILE A 139 18.92 9.98 14.86
C ILE A 139 17.62 10.55 14.30
N SER A 140 17.04 9.93 13.26
CA SER A 140 15.82 10.40 12.60
C SER A 140 14.57 10.23 13.45
N TYR A 141 14.63 9.46 14.54
CA TYR A 141 13.55 9.37 15.53
C TYR A 141 13.51 10.56 16.50
N VAL A 142 14.61 11.31 16.63
CA VAL A 142 14.75 12.36 17.66
C VAL A 142 13.99 13.62 17.27
N THR A 143 12.99 13.99 18.07
CA THR A 143 12.15 15.19 17.88
C THR A 143 12.45 16.32 18.86
N GLY A 144 13.23 16.04 19.90
CA GLY A 144 13.44 16.93 21.05
C GLY A 144 12.54 16.63 22.26
N LEU A 145 11.55 15.72 22.12
CA LEU A 145 10.70 15.23 23.20
C LEU A 145 10.78 13.69 23.27
N PRO A 146 11.34 13.11 24.35
CA PRO A 146 11.49 11.66 24.49
C PRO A 146 10.19 10.86 24.36
N GLU A 147 9.07 11.44 24.76
CA GLU A 147 7.75 10.81 24.74
C GLU A 147 7.11 10.79 23.34
N LEU A 148 7.64 11.56 22.40
CA LEU A 148 7.09 11.75 21.05
C LEU A 148 8.16 11.52 19.98
N PRO A 149 8.64 10.28 19.80
CA PRO A 149 9.55 9.97 18.70
C PRO A 149 8.85 10.15 17.35
N LYS A 150 9.63 10.55 16.35
CA LYS A 150 9.15 10.70 14.98
C LYS A 150 8.73 9.34 14.40
N ARG A 151 7.61 9.30 13.68
CA ARG A 151 7.09 8.10 13.03
C ARG A 151 7.34 8.11 11.52
N SER A 152 7.76 6.98 10.97
CA SER A 152 7.91 6.80 9.51
C SER A 152 6.57 6.43 8.90
N LEU A 153 5.84 7.43 8.40
CA LEU A 153 4.55 7.26 7.72
C LEU A 153 4.55 8.05 6.43
N SER A 154 4.61 7.34 5.30
CA SER A 154 4.93 7.94 4.01
C SER A 154 4.37 7.17 2.81
N HIS A 155 4.60 7.70 1.62
CA HIS A 155 4.24 7.07 0.35
C HIS A 155 5.28 5.99 -0.07
N ALA A 156 5.66 5.10 0.85
CA ALA A 156 6.81 4.20 0.69
C ALA A 156 6.74 3.31 -0.56
N LEU A 157 5.53 2.82 -0.93
CA LEU A 157 5.33 2.05 -2.16
C LEU A 157 5.81 2.82 -3.39
N ASN A 158 5.39 4.08 -3.53
CA ASN A 158 5.80 4.91 -4.66
C ASN A 158 7.28 5.30 -4.56
N ILE A 159 7.75 5.71 -3.37
CA ILE A 159 9.15 6.07 -3.12
C ILE A 159 10.09 4.92 -3.52
N LYS A 160 9.83 3.70 -3.03
CA LYS A 160 10.65 2.51 -3.36
C LYS A 160 10.56 2.17 -4.85
N ALA A 161 9.40 2.34 -5.49
CA ALA A 161 9.24 2.10 -6.92
C ALA A 161 10.08 3.08 -7.77
N VAL A 162 10.05 4.38 -7.46
CA VAL A 162 10.82 5.38 -8.21
C VAL A 162 12.32 5.27 -7.96
N VAL A 163 12.75 4.90 -6.75
CA VAL A 163 14.17 4.61 -6.47
C VAL A 163 14.67 3.43 -7.31
N ARG A 164 13.91 2.33 -7.36
CA ARG A 164 14.27 1.17 -8.20
C ARG A 164 14.34 1.53 -9.68
N ARG A 165 13.40 2.35 -10.16
CA ARG A 165 13.39 2.84 -11.53
C ARG A 165 14.62 3.72 -11.82
N ALA A 166 14.86 4.74 -11.00
CA ALA A 166 15.98 5.66 -11.18
C ALA A 166 17.33 4.91 -11.12
N SER A 167 17.49 3.96 -10.20
CA SER A 167 18.71 3.13 -10.12
C SER A 167 18.94 2.34 -11.40
N ARG A 168 17.88 1.75 -11.98
CA ARG A 168 17.95 1.03 -13.25
C ARG A 168 18.32 1.96 -14.41
N GLU A 169 17.72 3.15 -14.48
CA GLU A 169 18.05 4.16 -15.48
C GLU A 169 19.51 4.64 -15.37
N LEU A 170 20.08 4.64 -14.16
CA LEU A 170 21.49 4.93 -13.88
C LEU A 170 22.42 3.71 -14.06
N GLY A 171 21.89 2.55 -14.45
CA GLY A 171 22.69 1.34 -14.71
C GLY A 171 23.15 0.57 -13.47
N GLY A 172 22.48 0.74 -12.32
CA GLY A 172 22.81 0.04 -11.08
C GLY A 172 21.58 -0.43 -10.29
N ARG A 173 21.81 -0.76 -9.02
CA ARG A 173 20.78 -1.19 -8.06
C ARG A 173 20.54 -0.07 -7.02
N PRO A 174 19.42 -0.09 -6.28
CA PRO A 174 19.14 0.89 -5.23
C PRO A 174 20.27 1.09 -4.22
N GLU A 175 21.04 0.04 -3.94
CA GLU A 175 22.13 0.06 -2.97
C GLU A 175 23.38 0.81 -3.47
N ASP A 176 23.48 1.04 -4.78
CA ASP A 176 24.65 1.66 -5.40
C ASP A 176 24.58 3.20 -5.35
N PHE A 177 23.42 3.78 -5.01
CA PHE A 177 23.14 5.21 -5.06
C PHE A 177 22.54 5.76 -3.76
N ASP A 178 22.59 7.08 -3.63
CA ASP A 178 21.86 7.86 -2.63
C ASP A 178 20.91 8.82 -3.37
N PHE A 179 19.67 8.97 -2.89
CA PHE A 179 18.64 9.79 -3.52
C PHE A 179 17.97 10.73 -2.51
N VAL A 180 17.48 11.86 -3.02
CA VAL A 180 16.40 12.62 -2.37
C VAL A 180 15.16 12.43 -3.23
N VAL A 181 14.08 11.91 -2.63
CA VAL A 181 12.85 11.59 -3.36
C VAL A 181 11.71 12.42 -2.79
N ALA A 182 11.01 13.13 -3.67
CA ALA A 182 9.81 13.88 -3.34
C ALA A 182 8.58 13.23 -4.01
N HIS A 183 7.73 12.60 -3.21
CA HIS A 183 6.38 12.25 -3.62
C HIS A 183 5.46 13.47 -3.44
N LEU A 184 4.89 13.95 -4.55
CA LEU A 184 4.04 15.13 -4.58
C LEU A 184 2.65 14.72 -5.08
N GLY A 185 1.71 14.55 -4.15
CA GLY A 185 0.32 14.16 -4.44
C GLY A 185 -0.65 14.82 -3.46
N SER A 186 -1.79 14.16 -3.19
CA SER A 186 -2.74 14.60 -2.15
C SER A 186 -2.15 14.56 -0.74
N GLY A 187 -1.03 13.85 -0.57
CA GLY A 187 -0.13 13.98 0.56
C GLY A 187 1.30 14.12 0.03
N VAL A 188 2.16 14.76 0.81
CA VAL A 188 3.56 15.01 0.41
C VAL A 188 4.53 14.26 1.33
N SER A 189 5.46 13.52 0.71
CA SER A 189 6.58 12.88 1.40
C SER A 189 7.90 13.23 0.72
N VAL A 190 8.84 13.82 1.45
CA VAL A 190 10.21 14.07 1.02
C VAL A 190 11.13 13.22 1.88
N CYS A 191 11.84 12.29 1.24
CA CYS A 191 12.70 11.33 1.94
C CYS A 191 14.15 11.39 1.47
N ALA A 192 15.05 11.14 2.41
CA ALA A 192 16.44 10.81 2.14
C ALA A 192 16.57 9.30 2.02
N HIS A 193 17.10 8.85 0.89
CA HIS A 193 17.37 7.46 0.61
C HIS A 193 18.87 7.25 0.53
N ARG A 194 19.41 6.37 1.36
CA ARG A 194 20.83 6.04 1.41
C ARG A 194 20.99 4.56 1.17
N ARG A 195 21.73 4.19 0.13
CA ARG A 195 22.09 2.78 -0.17
C ARG A 195 20.88 1.83 -0.09
N GLY A 196 19.79 2.16 -0.77
CA GLY A 196 18.61 1.29 -0.81
C GLY A 196 17.62 1.48 0.36
N ARG A 197 17.96 2.28 1.36
CA ARG A 197 17.16 2.47 2.59
C ARG A 197 16.61 3.89 2.74
N MET A 198 15.36 4.01 3.16
CA MET A 198 14.69 5.27 3.49
C MET A 198 15.08 5.69 4.92
N ILE A 199 16.23 6.34 5.06
CA ILE A 199 16.83 6.65 6.36
C ILE A 199 16.14 7.82 7.08
N ASP A 200 15.39 8.64 6.36
CA ASP A 200 14.62 9.76 6.92
C ASP A 200 13.48 10.14 5.96
N VAL A 201 12.29 10.43 6.50
CA VAL A 201 11.15 11.02 5.78
C VAL A 201 10.30 11.88 6.71
N ASN A 202 9.59 12.88 6.21
CA ASN A 202 8.55 13.54 7.00
C ASN A 202 7.35 12.61 7.23
N ASN A 203 6.60 12.83 8.32
CA ASN A 203 5.33 12.13 8.52
C ASN A 203 4.23 12.86 7.74
N ALA A 204 3.77 12.26 6.64
CA ALA A 204 2.83 12.87 5.71
C ALA A 204 1.47 13.26 6.35
N ASN A 205 1.17 12.76 7.56
CA ASN A 205 -0.07 13.06 8.29
C ASN A 205 0.11 14.08 9.43
N GLU A 206 1.34 14.48 9.77
CA GLU A 206 1.60 15.32 10.96
C GLU A 206 2.41 16.59 10.62
N PHE A 207 3.50 16.45 9.87
CA PHE A 207 4.42 17.55 9.58
C PHE A 207 5.10 17.37 8.23
N GLY A 208 5.43 18.47 7.57
CA GLY A 208 6.08 18.44 6.27
C GLY A 208 5.65 19.61 5.39
N PRO A 209 5.95 19.52 4.09
CA PRO A 209 5.49 20.50 3.11
C PRO A 209 3.95 20.58 3.07
N MET A 210 3.42 21.73 2.69
CA MET A 210 1.97 21.87 2.45
C MET A 210 1.52 20.94 1.32
N SER A 211 0.39 20.26 1.53
CA SER A 211 -0.26 19.34 0.59
C SER A 211 -1.74 19.63 0.48
#